data_AF-A0AAN8JNI8-F1
#
_entry.id   AF-A0AAN8JNI8-F1
#
_cell.length_a   1.000
_cell.length_b   1.000
_cell.length_c   1.000
_cell.angle_alpha   90.00
_cell.angle_beta   90.00
_cell.angle_gamma   90.00
#
_symmetry.space_group_name_H-M   'P 1'
#
loop_
_entity.id
_entity.type
_entity.pdbx_description
1 polymer ?
#
loop_
_entity_poly.entity_id
_entity_poly.type
_entity_poly.pdbx_seq_one_letter_code
_entity_poly.pdbx_strand_id
1 'polypeptide(L)'
;MAVGSIIHLNRAKKRRSGCKGERLVLKQQAMGAIKGGNCEQLQMYIKNGFDVNERVLVILTESKIHYALPLCWALECTGTNSTQIVSILLENGVDLRKRVEPVRYYEEEGGIISYKSNDTYLHVAVKNNKLECIQLLLDYGADVKAANISGESPFHCALVYGYWESAEILIDHNGQSQYPCTSILDSVFVDLLENKKRELILKLLASGYDIRHDPSILRVTSPRHLCKEFDDTCTKFFNLILTRIKSPDSLMQICRKTLRQIPGNKCSPKLFERLEISRFLKDFLSLKILWRNNKHIM
;
A
#
# COMPACT_ATOMS: atom_id res chain seq x y z
N MET A 1 35.07 39.45 37.03
CA MET A 1 34.76 38.84 35.71
C MET A 1 33.96 37.52 35.76
N ALA A 2 33.60 36.96 36.92
CA ALA A 2 32.94 35.64 36.98
C ALA A 2 31.38 35.64 37.02
N VAL A 3 30.74 36.80 37.26
CA VAL A 3 29.26 36.87 37.41
C VAL A 3 28.54 36.95 36.05
N GLY A 4 29.20 37.45 35.00
CA GLY A 4 28.64 37.52 33.64
C GLY A 4 28.49 36.15 32.95
N SER A 5 29.39 35.20 33.22
CA SER A 5 29.41 33.90 32.56
C SER A 5 28.28 32.96 33.03
N ILE A 6 27.84 33.07 34.28
CA ILE A 6 26.74 32.26 34.84
C ILE A 6 25.38 32.72 34.29
N ILE A 7 25.20 34.03 34.07
CA ILE A 7 23.95 34.58 33.49
C ILE A 7 23.81 34.17 32.02
N HIS A 8 24.90 34.11 31.26
CA HIS A 8 24.90 33.59 29.88
C HIS A 8 24.62 32.09 29.80
N LEU A 9 25.17 31.28 30.71
CA LEU A 9 24.89 29.84 30.78
C LEU A 9 23.45 29.52 31.21
N ASN A 10 22.88 30.28 32.14
CA ASN A 10 21.48 30.13 32.54
C ASN A 10 20.49 30.66 31.50
N ARG A 11 20.80 31.75 30.77
CA ARG A 11 20.02 32.17 29.59
C ARG A 11 20.13 31.16 28.45
N ALA A 12 21.28 30.53 28.24
CA ALA A 12 21.45 29.48 27.23
C ALA A 12 20.75 28.17 27.61
N LYS A 13 20.75 27.77 28.89
CA LYS A 13 19.97 26.62 29.39
C LYS A 13 18.46 26.90 29.38
N LYS A 14 18.01 28.10 29.74
CA LYS A 14 16.60 28.52 29.70
C LYS A 14 16.07 28.71 28.27
N ARG A 15 16.92 29.18 27.33
CA ARG A 15 16.65 29.15 25.89
C ARG A 15 16.65 27.72 25.35
N ARG A 16 17.57 26.85 25.77
CA ARG A 16 17.58 25.42 25.38
C ARG A 16 16.40 24.62 25.93
N SER A 17 15.91 24.93 27.13
CA SER A 17 14.71 24.31 27.71
C SER A 17 13.42 24.91 27.11
N GLY A 18 13.39 26.23 26.87
CA GLY A 18 12.31 26.92 26.15
C GLY A 18 12.14 26.41 24.73
N CYS A 19 13.22 26.36 23.95
CA CYS A 19 13.19 25.82 22.59
C CYS A 19 12.83 24.32 22.53
N LYS A 20 13.13 23.53 23.57
CA LYS A 20 12.71 22.12 23.64
C LYS A 20 11.21 22.00 23.93
N GLY A 21 10.67 22.81 24.84
CA GLY A 21 9.24 22.86 25.14
C GLY A 21 8.42 23.38 23.96
N GLU A 22 8.85 24.48 23.34
CA GLU A 22 8.22 25.07 22.15
C GLU A 22 8.21 24.09 20.96
N ARG A 23 9.31 23.36 20.74
CA ARG A 23 9.37 22.32 19.70
C ARG A 23 8.44 21.14 19.99
N LEU A 24 8.25 20.76 21.25
CA LEU A 24 7.34 19.69 21.63
C LEU A 24 5.88 20.09 21.40
N VAL A 25 5.53 21.33 21.77
CA VAL A 25 4.19 21.90 21.55
C VAL A 25 3.88 21.97 20.06
N LEU A 26 4.82 22.46 19.24
CA LEU A 26 4.66 22.53 17.79
C LEU A 26 4.40 21.15 17.17
N LYS A 27 5.12 20.10 17.61
CA LYS A 27 4.90 18.73 17.12
C LYS A 27 3.51 18.21 17.46
N GLN A 28 3.05 18.42 18.70
CA GLN A 28 1.72 17.98 19.12
C GLN A 28 0.61 18.74 18.37
N GLN A 29 0.78 20.05 18.18
CA GLN A 29 -0.14 20.86 17.40
C GLN A 29 -0.20 20.42 15.93
N ALA A 30 0.94 20.07 15.33
CA ALA A 30 0.98 19.53 13.98
C ALA A 30 0.24 18.18 13.86
N MET A 31 0.41 17.27 14.81
CA MET A 31 -0.33 15.99 14.84
C MET A 31 -1.84 16.20 15.05
N GLY A 32 -2.21 17.22 15.84
CA GLY A 32 -3.61 17.65 15.99
C GLY A 32 -4.19 18.18 14.70
N ALA A 33 -3.45 19.01 13.95
CA ALA A 33 -3.86 19.52 12.64
C ALA A 33 -4.01 18.40 11.60
N ILE A 34 -3.12 17.40 11.62
CA ILE A 34 -3.24 16.19 10.78
C ILE A 34 -4.52 15.44 11.12
N LYS A 35 -4.81 15.21 12.41
CA LYS A 35 -6.03 14.52 12.86
C LYS A 35 -7.29 15.27 12.44
N GLY A 36 -7.27 16.60 12.56
CA GLY A 36 -8.39 17.48 12.25
C GLY A 36 -8.54 17.84 10.77
N GLY A 37 -7.64 17.40 9.88
CA GLY A 37 -7.71 17.73 8.46
C GLY A 37 -7.37 19.19 8.11
N ASN A 38 -6.69 19.91 9.00
CA ASN A 38 -6.39 21.33 8.82
C ASN A 38 -5.11 21.54 7.99
N CYS A 39 -5.30 21.67 6.68
CA CYS A 39 -4.20 21.78 5.70
C CYS A 39 -3.38 23.06 5.88
N GLU A 40 -4.03 24.21 6.12
CA GLU A 40 -3.35 25.50 6.27
C GLU A 40 -2.45 25.52 7.51
N GLN A 41 -2.96 25.02 8.64
CA GLN A 41 -2.17 24.92 9.86
C GLN A 41 -0.99 23.96 9.68
N LEU A 42 -1.20 22.81 9.02
CA LEU A 42 -0.11 21.88 8.75
C LEU A 42 1.00 22.52 7.91
N GLN A 43 0.66 23.23 6.83
CA GLN A 43 1.64 23.95 6.01
C GLN A 43 2.40 25.01 6.82
N MET A 44 1.70 25.75 7.68
CA MET A 44 2.32 26.71 8.59
C MET A 44 3.31 26.02 9.56
N TYR A 45 2.95 24.88 10.15
CA TYR A 45 3.84 24.14 11.05
C TYR A 45 5.06 23.59 10.33
N ILE A 46 4.91 23.07 9.11
CA ILE A 46 6.03 22.63 8.26
C ILE A 46 6.97 23.80 7.97
N LYS A 47 6.43 24.96 7.58
CA LYS A 47 7.21 26.20 7.37
C LYS A 47 7.95 26.65 8.63
N ASN A 48 7.37 26.42 9.80
CA ASN A 48 7.97 26.71 11.11
C ASN A 48 8.96 25.63 11.59
N GLY A 49 9.28 24.64 10.75
CA GLY A 49 10.32 23.63 11.02
C GLY A 49 9.81 22.31 11.60
N PHE A 50 8.54 21.97 11.40
CA PHE A 50 8.03 20.62 11.69
C PHE A 50 8.63 19.59 10.73
N ASP A 51 9.33 18.59 11.26
CA ASP A 51 9.88 17.48 10.48
C ASP A 51 8.81 16.40 10.24
N VAL A 52 8.42 16.24 8.98
CA VAL A 52 7.41 15.26 8.55
C VAL A 52 7.86 13.79 8.70
N ASN A 53 9.15 13.55 8.93
CA ASN A 53 9.76 12.23 9.08
C ASN A 53 10.08 11.86 10.54
N GLU A 54 9.81 12.75 11.49
CA GLU A 54 10.05 12.51 12.90
C GLU A 54 8.91 11.69 13.54
N ARG A 55 9.25 10.74 14.42
CA ARG A 55 8.25 10.06 15.24
C ARG A 55 7.76 11.00 16.33
N VAL A 56 6.46 11.29 16.33
CA VAL A 56 5.84 12.18 17.30
C VAL A 56 4.99 11.37 18.28
N LEU A 57 5.11 11.71 19.57
CA LEU A 57 4.24 11.16 20.61
C LEU A 57 2.81 11.69 20.42
N VAL A 58 1.87 10.78 20.25
CA VAL A 58 0.43 11.02 20.18
C VAL A 58 -0.22 10.39 21.40
N ILE A 59 -1.05 11.16 22.09
CA ILE A 59 -1.83 10.71 23.25
C ILE A 59 -3.24 10.40 22.73
N LEU A 60 -3.66 9.14 22.83
CA LEU A 60 -4.98 8.68 22.37
C LEU A 60 -6.00 8.72 23.52
N THR A 61 -5.60 8.24 24.70
CA THR A 61 -6.32 8.32 25.98
C THR A 61 -5.31 8.51 27.11
N GLU A 62 -5.77 8.76 28.35
CA GLU A 62 -4.90 8.96 29.53
C GLU A 62 -3.89 7.80 29.76
N SER A 63 -4.21 6.59 29.29
CA SER A 63 -3.37 5.39 29.42
C SER A 63 -2.75 4.89 28.10
N LYS A 64 -3.12 5.46 26.94
CA LYS A 64 -2.66 5.00 25.61
C LYS A 64 -1.81 6.06 24.93
N ILE A 65 -0.50 5.82 24.92
CA ILE A 65 0.51 6.62 24.22
C ILE A 65 1.08 5.86 23.03
N HIS A 66 1.25 6.54 21.90
CA HIS A 66 1.81 5.95 20.69
C HIS A 66 2.81 6.90 20.03
N TYR A 67 3.88 6.38 19.42
CA TYR A 67 4.78 7.15 18.59
C TYR A 67 4.44 6.94 17.12
N ALA A 68 3.81 7.92 16.50
CA ALA A 68 3.39 7.84 15.10
C ALA A 68 4.27 8.72 14.20
N LEU A 69 4.51 8.23 12.98
CA LEU A 69 5.00 9.10 11.90
C LEU A 69 3.83 9.93 11.37
N PRO A 70 4.03 11.21 11.03
CA PRO A 70 2.98 12.11 10.53
C PRO A 70 2.13 11.51 9.41
N LEU A 71 2.78 10.86 8.43
CA LEU A 71 2.09 10.22 7.32
C LEU A 71 1.31 8.97 7.76
N CYS A 72 1.84 8.16 8.69
CA CYS A 72 1.13 6.98 9.20
C CYS A 72 -0.14 7.42 9.93
N TRP A 73 -0.01 8.47 10.76
CA TRP A 73 -1.11 9.07 11.48
C TRP A 73 -2.19 9.62 10.55
N ALA A 74 -1.80 10.33 9.48
CA ALA A 74 -2.73 10.82 8.46
C ALA A 74 -3.50 9.67 7.76
N LEU A 75 -2.82 8.54 7.51
CA LEU A 75 -3.44 7.36 6.91
C LEU A 75 -4.40 6.62 7.85
N GLU A 76 -4.30 6.82 9.16
CA GLU A 76 -5.20 6.20 10.16
C GLU A 76 -6.37 7.10 10.53
N CYS A 77 -6.21 8.43 10.48
CA CYS A 77 -7.27 9.37 10.84
C CYS A 77 -8.45 9.31 9.86
N THR A 78 -9.68 9.35 10.37
CA THR A 78 -10.93 9.38 9.58
C THR A 78 -11.45 10.79 9.29
N GLY A 79 -10.65 11.83 9.57
CA GLY A 79 -11.01 13.23 9.40
C GLY A 79 -11.24 13.65 7.94
N THR A 80 -11.90 14.80 7.77
CA THR A 80 -12.03 15.47 6.47
C THR A 80 -10.65 15.84 5.91
N ASN A 81 -10.53 15.99 4.59
CA ASN A 81 -9.27 16.40 3.91
C ASN A 81 -8.06 15.46 4.12
N SER A 82 -8.27 14.22 4.58
CA SER A 82 -7.18 13.27 4.83
C SER A 82 -6.27 13.05 3.60
N THR A 83 -6.83 13.05 2.40
CA THR A 83 -6.09 12.95 1.13
C THR A 83 -5.19 14.16 0.85
N GLN A 84 -5.68 15.37 1.14
CA GLN A 84 -4.92 16.62 0.97
C GLN A 84 -3.78 16.71 1.99
N ILE A 85 -4.03 16.30 3.24
CA ILE A 85 -2.99 16.19 4.26
C ILE A 85 -1.90 15.22 3.82
N VAL A 86 -2.27 14.05 3.28
CA VAL A 86 -1.31 13.09 2.71
C VAL A 86 -0.51 13.73 1.57
N SER A 87 -1.16 14.45 0.64
CA SER A 87 -0.47 15.16 -0.45
C SER A 87 0.57 16.15 0.09
N ILE A 88 0.18 17.00 1.04
CA ILE A 88 1.07 17.99 1.67
C ILE A 88 2.28 17.30 2.30
N LEU A 89 2.07 16.22 3.04
CA LEU A 89 3.17 15.47 3.66
C LEU A 89 4.11 14.88 2.60
N LEU A 90 3.57 14.28 1.53
CA LEU A 90 4.36 13.71 0.43
C LEU A 90 5.17 14.77 -0.32
N GLU A 91 4.57 15.93 -0.61
CA GLU A 91 5.23 17.09 -1.24
C GLU A 91 6.40 17.62 -0.40
N ASN A 92 6.35 17.44 0.93
CA ASN A 92 7.38 17.87 1.87
C ASN A 92 8.41 16.77 2.20
N GLY A 93 8.52 15.73 1.35
CA GLY A 93 9.66 14.81 1.37
C GLY A 93 9.59 13.70 2.43
N VAL A 94 8.41 13.11 2.63
CA VAL A 94 8.29 11.91 3.48
C VAL A 94 9.08 10.74 2.89
N ASP A 95 9.85 10.08 3.73
CA ASP A 95 10.58 8.85 3.41
C ASP A 95 9.64 7.65 3.39
N LEU A 96 9.17 7.29 2.19
CA LEU A 96 8.27 6.16 1.96
C LEU A 96 8.90 4.77 2.18
N ARG A 97 10.22 4.69 2.37
CA ARG A 97 10.91 3.41 2.65
C ARG A 97 10.82 3.01 4.11
N LYS A 98 10.41 3.93 4.99
CA LYS A 98 10.27 3.63 6.42
C LYS A 98 9.23 2.55 6.67
N ARG A 99 9.58 1.65 7.57
CA ARG A 99 8.66 0.70 8.15
C ARG A 99 7.88 1.38 9.28
N VAL A 100 6.57 1.22 9.24
CA VAL A 100 5.63 1.81 10.17
C VAL A 100 4.98 0.72 11.00
N GLU A 101 4.75 1.06 12.25
CA GLU A 101 3.94 0.26 13.15
C GLU A 101 2.59 0.97 13.22
N PRO A 102 1.53 0.40 12.60
CA PRO A 102 0.21 1.00 12.68
C PRO A 102 -0.27 0.99 14.13
N VAL A 103 -1.05 2.01 14.49
CA VAL A 103 -1.71 2.11 15.78
C VAL A 103 -2.71 0.97 15.88
N ARG A 104 -2.35 -0.11 16.57
CA ARG A 104 -3.30 -1.19 16.87
C ARG A 104 -4.05 -0.87 18.15
N TYR A 105 -5.36 -0.71 18.02
CA TYR A 105 -6.28 -0.77 19.15
C TYR A 105 -6.59 -2.23 19.44
N TYR A 106 -6.20 -2.72 20.61
CA TYR A 106 -6.90 -3.83 21.23
C TYR A 106 -7.38 -3.34 22.60
N GLU A 107 -8.69 -3.27 22.75
CA GLU A 107 -9.34 -3.45 24.05
C GLU A 107 -9.84 -4.88 24.04
N GLU A 108 -9.24 -5.70 24.88
CA GLU A 108 -9.94 -6.62 25.78
C GLU A 108 -8.89 -7.17 26.76
N GLU A 109 -9.36 -7.48 27.95
CA GLU A 109 -8.60 -7.68 29.18
C GLU A 109 -7.31 -8.49 29.01
N GLY A 110 -6.17 -7.90 29.40
CA GLY A 110 -4.91 -8.63 29.57
C GLY A 110 -3.88 -8.45 28.46
N GLY A 111 -3.19 -7.29 28.47
CA GLY A 111 -1.85 -7.15 27.90
C GLY A 111 -1.78 -6.57 26.48
N ILE A 112 -0.84 -5.63 26.30
CA ILE A 112 -0.46 -5.09 24.99
C ILE A 112 0.30 -6.16 24.22
N ILE A 113 -0.37 -6.89 23.33
CA ILE A 113 0.35 -7.73 22.37
C ILE A 113 0.76 -6.84 21.19
N SER A 114 1.97 -6.27 21.27
CA SER A 114 2.59 -5.56 20.16
C SER A 114 3.00 -6.56 19.08
N TYR A 115 2.10 -6.85 18.16
CA TYR A 115 2.46 -7.57 16.95
C TYR A 115 3.19 -6.61 16.02
N LYS A 116 4.52 -6.69 16.00
CA LYS A 116 5.34 -6.02 14.99
C LYS A 116 4.90 -6.55 13.61
N SER A 117 4.24 -5.71 12.81
CA SER A 117 3.92 -6.05 11.41
C SER A 117 4.94 -5.53 10.41
N ASN A 118 5.77 -4.54 10.78
CA ASN A 118 6.75 -3.93 9.87
C ASN A 118 6.11 -3.47 8.55
N ASP A 119 4.89 -2.95 8.64
CA ASP A 119 4.11 -2.49 7.49
C ASP A 119 4.81 -1.30 6.82
N THR A 120 4.49 -1.04 5.55
CA THR A 120 4.83 0.25 4.90
C THR A 120 3.61 1.15 4.92
N TYR A 121 3.77 2.44 4.58
CA TYR A 121 2.62 3.34 4.43
C TYR A 121 1.57 2.78 3.46
N LEU A 122 2.00 2.05 2.42
CA LEU A 122 1.08 1.43 1.47
C LEU A 122 0.26 0.29 2.10
N HIS A 123 0.85 -0.50 3.00
CA HIS A 123 0.08 -1.49 3.76
C HIS A 123 -0.98 -0.82 4.65
N VAL A 124 -0.61 0.26 5.35
CA VAL A 124 -1.56 0.99 6.22
C VAL A 124 -2.70 1.60 5.40
N ALA A 125 -2.40 2.20 4.25
CA ALA A 125 -3.41 2.75 3.35
C ALA A 125 -4.38 1.67 2.83
N VAL A 126 -3.86 0.49 2.48
CA VAL A 126 -4.68 -0.67 2.06
C VAL A 126 -5.53 -1.21 3.20
N LYS A 127 -4.96 -1.41 4.39
CA LYS A 127 -5.69 -1.90 5.57
C LYS A 127 -6.83 -0.98 5.98
N ASN A 128 -6.70 0.32 5.71
CA ASN A 128 -7.74 1.32 5.94
C ASN A 128 -8.61 1.61 4.70
N ASN A 129 -8.42 0.86 3.61
CA ASN A 129 -9.12 0.99 2.32
C ASN A 129 -9.19 2.42 1.76
N LYS A 130 -8.10 3.19 1.86
CA LYS A 130 -8.02 4.58 1.38
C LYS A 130 -7.54 4.66 -0.07
N LEU A 131 -8.44 4.43 -1.02
CA LEU A 131 -8.14 4.31 -2.46
C LEU A 131 -7.33 5.50 -3.01
N GLU A 132 -7.74 6.74 -2.71
CA GLU A 132 -7.03 7.93 -3.18
C GLU A 132 -5.63 8.04 -2.58
N CYS A 133 -5.47 7.69 -1.30
CA CYS A 133 -4.17 7.67 -0.64
C CYS A 133 -3.27 6.57 -1.22
N ILE A 134 -3.81 5.39 -1.55
CA ILE A 134 -3.06 4.32 -2.24
C ILE A 134 -2.50 4.84 -3.56
N GLN A 135 -3.35 5.47 -4.39
CA GLN A 135 -2.91 6.04 -5.67
C GLN A 135 -1.83 7.12 -5.49
N LEU A 136 -2.00 8.02 -4.52
CA LEU A 136 -1.01 9.05 -4.21
C LEU A 136 0.34 8.44 -3.79
N LEU A 137 0.33 7.47 -2.87
CA LEU A 137 1.55 6.80 -2.42
C LEU A 137 2.29 6.11 -3.58
N LEU A 138 1.56 5.46 -4.49
CA LEU A 138 2.12 4.80 -5.66
C LEU A 138 2.72 5.81 -6.66
N ASP A 139 2.03 6.92 -6.91
CA ASP A 139 2.53 8.01 -7.76
C ASP A 139 3.85 8.59 -7.21
N TYR A 140 3.95 8.74 -5.88
CA TYR A 140 5.17 9.19 -5.20
C TYR A 140 6.27 8.11 -5.12
N GLY A 141 5.97 6.86 -5.48
CA GLY A 141 6.95 5.78 -5.59
C GLY A 141 7.09 4.93 -4.34
N ALA A 142 6.01 4.76 -3.58
CA ALA A 142 5.94 3.72 -2.57
C ALA A 142 6.26 2.36 -3.18
N ASP A 143 7.00 1.52 -2.43
CA ASP A 143 7.32 0.17 -2.87
C ASP A 143 6.07 -0.71 -2.81
N VAL A 144 5.52 -0.98 -4.00
CA VAL A 144 4.31 -1.78 -4.19
C VAL A 144 4.52 -3.27 -3.89
N LYS A 145 5.77 -3.75 -3.88
CA LYS A 145 6.13 -5.16 -3.61
C LYS A 145 6.72 -5.37 -2.22
N ALA A 146 6.74 -4.34 -1.37
CA ALA A 146 7.30 -4.46 -0.04
C ALA A 146 6.60 -5.56 0.75
N ALA A 147 7.36 -6.47 1.35
CA ALA A 147 6.82 -7.52 2.21
C ALA A 147 6.87 -7.08 3.69
N ASN A 148 5.77 -7.27 4.43
CA ASN A 148 5.69 -7.07 5.87
C ASN A 148 6.32 -8.27 6.64
N ILE A 149 6.23 -8.32 7.98
CA ILE A 149 6.81 -9.42 8.79
C ILE A 149 6.22 -10.78 8.44
N SER A 150 4.94 -10.84 8.06
CA SER A 150 4.27 -12.07 7.63
C SER A 150 4.62 -12.47 6.19
N GLY A 151 5.46 -11.71 5.49
CA GLY A 151 5.73 -11.90 4.07
C GLY A 151 4.60 -11.39 3.16
N GLU A 152 3.59 -10.71 3.72
CA GLU A 152 2.47 -10.18 2.96
C GLU A 152 2.90 -8.91 2.23
N SER A 153 2.44 -8.76 0.99
CA SER A 153 2.55 -7.53 0.23
C SER A 153 1.29 -6.69 0.45
N PRO A 154 1.28 -5.38 0.09
CA PRO A 154 0.05 -4.60 0.10
C PRO A 154 -1.07 -5.26 -0.71
N PHE A 155 -0.72 -5.95 -1.81
CA PHE A 155 -1.68 -6.70 -2.62
C PHE A 155 -2.26 -7.91 -1.87
N HIS A 156 -1.43 -8.66 -1.12
CA HIS A 156 -1.91 -9.74 -0.27
C HIS A 156 -2.89 -9.22 0.79
N CYS A 157 -2.57 -8.11 1.47
CA CYS A 157 -3.50 -7.49 2.41
C CYS A 157 -4.83 -7.12 1.74
N ALA A 158 -4.80 -6.50 0.56
CA ALA A 158 -6.04 -6.11 -0.14
C ALA A 158 -6.97 -7.32 -0.40
N LEU A 159 -6.41 -8.48 -0.75
CA LEU A 159 -7.19 -9.70 -0.98
C LEU A 159 -7.74 -10.29 0.32
N VAL A 160 -6.92 -10.39 1.36
CA VAL A 160 -7.32 -10.92 2.68
C VAL A 160 -8.49 -10.13 3.28
N TYR A 161 -8.48 -8.80 3.11
CA TYR A 161 -9.57 -7.92 3.57
C TYR A 161 -10.73 -7.80 2.58
N GLY A 162 -10.63 -8.40 1.39
CA GLY A 162 -11.65 -8.30 0.33
C GLY A 162 -11.78 -6.91 -0.29
N TYR A 163 -10.73 -6.09 -0.26
CA TYR A 163 -10.66 -4.76 -0.87
C TYR A 163 -10.23 -4.87 -2.34
N TRP A 164 -11.19 -5.28 -3.19
CA TRP A 164 -10.95 -5.61 -4.59
C TRP A 164 -10.48 -4.40 -5.43
N GLU A 165 -11.02 -3.21 -5.17
CA GLU A 165 -10.63 -1.96 -5.82
C GLU A 165 -9.19 -1.58 -5.45
N SER A 166 -8.81 -1.75 -4.17
CA SER A 166 -7.42 -1.58 -3.73
C SER A 166 -6.49 -2.57 -4.45
N ALA A 167 -6.91 -3.84 -4.56
CA ALA A 167 -6.16 -4.88 -5.27
C ALA A 167 -5.98 -4.54 -6.76
N GLU A 168 -7.00 -4.00 -7.42
CA GLU A 168 -6.97 -3.59 -8.82
C GLU A 168 -5.96 -2.44 -9.06
N ILE A 169 -6.00 -1.40 -8.23
CA ILE A 169 -5.03 -0.28 -8.29
C ILE A 169 -3.60 -0.82 -8.14
N LEU A 170 -3.38 -1.74 -7.21
CA LEU A 170 -2.05 -2.32 -6.98
C LEU A 170 -1.57 -3.13 -8.20
N ILE A 171 -2.44 -3.93 -8.84
CA ILE A 171 -2.10 -4.67 -10.07
C ILE A 171 -1.70 -3.72 -11.20
N ASP A 172 -2.43 -2.60 -11.36
CA ASP A 172 -2.16 -1.60 -12.39
C ASP A 172 -0.75 -1.01 -12.24
N HIS A 173 -0.27 -0.83 -11.00
CA HIS A 173 1.10 -0.39 -10.67
C HIS A 173 2.13 -1.52 -10.52
N ASN A 174 1.80 -2.73 -10.96
CA ASN A 174 2.68 -3.89 -10.93
C ASN A 174 3.00 -4.43 -9.52
N GLY A 175 2.05 -4.26 -8.60
CA GLY A 175 2.05 -4.70 -7.21
C GLY A 175 1.86 -6.19 -6.96
N GLN A 176 1.74 -7.00 -8.00
CA GLN A 176 1.75 -8.45 -7.82
C GLN A 176 3.10 -8.91 -7.25
N SER A 177 3.05 -9.53 -6.07
CA SER A 177 4.17 -10.30 -5.53
C SER A 177 4.29 -11.61 -6.33
N GLN A 178 5.51 -11.95 -6.75
CA GLN A 178 5.82 -13.28 -7.30
C GLN A 178 6.08 -14.30 -6.20
N TYR A 179 6.22 -13.84 -4.95
CA TYR A 179 6.53 -14.69 -3.82
C TYR A 179 5.24 -15.12 -3.15
N PRO A 180 5.01 -16.43 -2.98
CA PRO A 180 3.93 -16.93 -2.15
C PRO A 180 4.13 -16.40 -0.73
N CYS A 181 3.04 -15.99 -0.10
CA CYS A 181 3.03 -15.77 1.33
C CYS A 181 3.45 -17.07 2.06
N THR A 182 3.92 -16.96 3.30
CA THR A 182 4.44 -18.09 4.09
C THR A 182 3.38 -18.77 4.95
N SER A 183 2.11 -18.38 4.87
CA SER A 183 1.01 -18.90 5.67
C SER A 183 0.10 -19.83 4.87
N ILE A 184 0.42 -21.12 4.83
CA ILE A 184 -0.38 -22.38 4.64
C ILE A 184 -1.80 -22.35 3.97
N LEU A 185 -2.58 -21.28 4.05
CA LEU A 185 -3.85 -20.97 3.37
C LEU A 185 -3.70 -20.20 2.03
N ASP A 186 -2.46 -19.93 1.59
CA ASP A 186 -2.12 -18.96 0.53
C ASP A 186 -2.43 -19.38 -0.92
N SER A 187 -3.62 -19.16 -1.44
CA SER A 187 -3.76 -18.98 -2.90
C SER A 187 -4.59 -17.78 -3.23
N VAL A 188 -3.89 -16.68 -3.55
CA VAL A 188 -4.43 -15.49 -4.22
C VAL A 188 -5.42 -15.87 -5.31
N PHE A 189 -5.07 -16.90 -6.10
CA PHE A 189 -5.92 -17.33 -7.20
C PHE A 189 -7.20 -18.05 -6.74
N VAL A 190 -7.13 -18.87 -5.69
CA VAL A 190 -8.31 -19.56 -5.14
C VAL A 190 -9.24 -18.56 -4.46
N ASP A 191 -8.71 -17.62 -3.67
CA ASP A 191 -9.51 -16.56 -3.04
C ASP A 191 -10.27 -15.74 -4.11
N LEU A 192 -9.59 -15.40 -5.20
CA LEU A 192 -10.21 -14.68 -6.32
C LEU A 192 -11.28 -15.52 -7.03
N LEU A 193 -11.10 -16.83 -7.13
CA LEU A 193 -12.08 -17.75 -7.72
C LEU A 193 -13.30 -17.91 -6.82
N GLU A 194 -13.11 -18.12 -5.51
CA GLU A 194 -14.17 -18.22 -4.50
C GLU A 194 -15.05 -16.98 -4.52
N ASN A 195 -14.43 -15.81 -4.58
CA ASN A 195 -15.11 -14.52 -4.60
C ASN A 195 -15.63 -14.13 -6.01
N LYS A 196 -15.56 -15.04 -6.99
CA LYS A 196 -16.02 -14.87 -8.39
C LYS A 196 -15.42 -13.63 -9.09
N LYS A 197 -14.20 -13.23 -8.73
CA LYS A 197 -13.51 -12.01 -9.23
C LYS A 197 -12.80 -12.24 -10.58
N ARG A 198 -13.57 -12.65 -11.59
CA ARG A 198 -13.05 -13.01 -12.94
C ARG A 198 -12.21 -11.90 -13.58
N GLU A 199 -12.67 -10.65 -13.52
CA GLU A 199 -11.95 -9.53 -14.13
C GLU A 199 -10.59 -9.29 -13.46
N LEU A 200 -10.54 -9.36 -12.13
CA LEU A 200 -9.32 -9.21 -11.36
C LEU A 200 -8.34 -10.36 -11.63
N ILE A 201 -8.85 -11.59 -11.78
CA ILE A 201 -8.05 -12.73 -12.23
C ILE A 201 -7.45 -12.43 -13.61
N LEU A 202 -8.27 -12.07 -14.60
CA LEU A 202 -7.78 -11.79 -15.95
C LEU A 202 -6.74 -10.66 -15.96
N LYS A 203 -6.93 -9.62 -15.13
CA LYS A 203 -5.95 -8.54 -14.93
C LYS A 203 -4.64 -9.07 -14.36
N LEU A 204 -4.69 -9.88 -13.30
CA LEU A 204 -3.52 -10.49 -12.67
C LEU A 204 -2.73 -11.35 -13.66
N LEU A 205 -3.40 -12.15 -14.50
CA LEU A 205 -2.69 -13.00 -15.47
C LEU A 205 -2.04 -12.18 -16.55
N ALA A 206 -2.79 -11.20 -17.01
CA ALA A 206 -2.37 -10.41 -18.12
C ALA A 206 -1.28 -9.40 -17.67
N SER A 207 -1.22 -9.02 -16.39
CA SER A 207 -0.12 -8.22 -15.83
C SER A 207 1.21 -8.97 -15.76
N GLY A 208 1.18 -10.30 -15.85
CA GLY A 208 2.35 -11.16 -15.92
C GLY A 208 2.54 -12.08 -14.73
N TYR A 209 1.53 -12.22 -13.86
CA TYR A 209 1.53 -13.23 -12.80
C TYR A 209 1.66 -14.63 -13.41
N ASP A 210 2.62 -15.41 -12.91
CA ASP A 210 2.84 -16.76 -13.39
C ASP A 210 2.12 -17.78 -12.51
N ILE A 211 0.93 -18.16 -12.95
CA ILE A 211 0.13 -19.21 -12.31
C ILE A 211 0.88 -20.56 -12.27
N ARG A 212 1.76 -20.85 -13.24
CA ARG A 212 2.40 -22.18 -13.37
C ARG A 212 3.22 -22.56 -12.15
N HIS A 213 3.82 -21.56 -11.53
CA HIS A 213 4.71 -21.73 -10.39
C HIS A 213 4.00 -21.42 -9.07
N ASP A 214 2.69 -21.12 -9.10
CA ASP A 214 1.88 -20.91 -7.90
C ASP A 214 1.78 -22.24 -7.14
N PRO A 215 2.42 -22.36 -5.97
CA PRO A 215 2.47 -23.63 -5.23
C PRO A 215 1.08 -24.16 -4.87
N SER A 216 0.10 -23.27 -4.76
CA SER A 216 -1.23 -23.62 -4.32
C SER A 216 -2.10 -24.14 -5.45
N ILE A 217 -1.76 -23.82 -6.69
CA ILE A 217 -2.39 -24.43 -7.87
C ILE A 217 -1.74 -25.76 -8.20
N LEU A 218 -0.42 -25.86 -8.02
CA LEU A 218 0.32 -27.12 -8.18
C LEU A 218 -0.08 -28.18 -7.14
N ARG A 219 -0.48 -27.77 -5.93
CA ARG A 219 -0.99 -28.66 -4.88
C ARG A 219 -2.40 -29.16 -5.14
N VAL A 220 -3.15 -28.52 -6.04
CA VAL A 220 -4.55 -28.84 -6.30
C VAL A 220 -4.63 -29.87 -7.42
N THR A 221 -4.92 -31.10 -7.03
CA THR A 221 -5.10 -32.24 -7.94
C THR A 221 -6.44 -32.21 -8.69
N SER A 222 -7.42 -31.40 -8.24
CA SER A 222 -8.73 -31.26 -8.89
C SER A 222 -9.39 -29.90 -8.60
N PRO A 223 -9.95 -29.21 -9.62
CA PRO A 223 -10.72 -27.99 -9.43
C PRO A 223 -11.89 -28.15 -8.44
N ARG A 224 -12.40 -29.38 -8.25
CA ARG A 224 -13.51 -29.68 -7.33
C ARG A 224 -13.14 -29.63 -5.86
N HIS A 225 -11.86 -29.65 -5.51
CA HIS A 225 -11.41 -29.60 -4.10
C HIS A 225 -11.07 -28.17 -3.65
N LEU A 226 -11.24 -27.19 -4.54
CA LEU A 226 -10.89 -25.80 -4.29
C LEU A 226 -11.95 -25.01 -3.53
N CYS A 227 -13.24 -25.32 -3.69
CA CYS A 227 -14.32 -24.57 -3.01
C CYS A 227 -15.50 -25.49 -2.68
N LYS A 228 -16.22 -25.16 -1.61
CA LYS A 228 -17.42 -25.90 -1.16
C LYS A 228 -18.63 -25.75 -2.10
N GLU A 229 -18.68 -24.69 -2.89
CA GLU A 229 -19.73 -24.40 -3.89
C GLU A 229 -19.11 -24.05 -5.25
N PHE A 230 -18.65 -25.07 -5.99
CA PHE A 230 -18.01 -24.88 -7.29
C PHE A 230 -19.05 -24.96 -8.42
N ASP A 231 -19.59 -23.83 -8.86
CA ASP A 231 -20.51 -23.75 -9.99
C ASP A 231 -19.85 -24.20 -11.32
N ASP A 232 -20.62 -24.78 -12.24
CA ASP A 232 -20.14 -25.24 -13.56
C ASP A 232 -19.41 -24.13 -14.35
N THR A 233 -19.82 -22.88 -14.16
CA THR A 233 -19.18 -21.71 -14.79
C THR A 233 -17.75 -21.47 -14.27
N CYS A 234 -17.51 -21.66 -12.97
CA CYS A 234 -16.17 -21.55 -12.39
C CYS A 234 -15.27 -22.70 -12.85
N THR A 235 -15.80 -23.91 -12.99
CA THR A 235 -15.06 -25.05 -13.55
C THR A 235 -14.65 -24.79 -14.99
N LYS A 236 -15.56 -24.28 -15.83
CA LYS A 236 -15.25 -23.91 -17.22
C LYS A 236 -14.17 -22.84 -17.29
N PHE A 237 -14.28 -21.79 -16.47
CA PHE A 237 -13.28 -20.71 -16.40
C PHE A 237 -11.90 -21.21 -15.94
N PHE A 238 -11.86 -22.03 -14.89
CA PHE A 238 -10.61 -22.62 -14.41
C PHE A 238 -9.95 -23.52 -15.46
N ASN A 239 -10.72 -24.37 -16.14
CA ASN A 239 -10.21 -25.21 -17.22
C ASN A 239 -9.71 -24.38 -18.42
N LEU A 240 -10.36 -23.26 -18.74
CA LEU A 240 -9.89 -22.32 -19.75
C LEU A 240 -8.54 -21.70 -19.35
N ILE A 241 -8.37 -21.34 -18.08
CA ILE A 241 -7.10 -20.85 -17.58
C ILE A 241 -6.03 -21.95 -17.65
N LEU A 242 -6.31 -23.17 -17.18
CA LEU A 242 -5.38 -24.30 -17.26
C LEU A 242 -4.95 -24.64 -18.69
N THR A 243 -5.88 -24.60 -19.66
CA THR A 243 -5.54 -24.83 -21.07
C THR A 243 -4.63 -23.72 -21.62
N ARG A 244 -4.87 -22.45 -21.24
CA ARG A 244 -4.02 -21.31 -21.59
C ARG A 244 -2.65 -21.36 -20.90
N ILE A 245 -2.58 -21.91 -19.71
CA ILE A 245 -1.32 -22.13 -19.00
C ILE A 245 -0.45 -23.16 -19.71
N LYS A 246 -1.04 -24.20 -20.33
CA LYS A 246 -0.27 -25.21 -21.07
C LYS A 246 0.26 -24.69 -22.41
N SER A 247 -0.33 -23.66 -22.99
CA SER A 247 0.15 -23.05 -24.24
C SER A 247 1.22 -21.97 -23.99
N PRO A 248 2.19 -21.79 -24.89
CA PRO A 248 3.17 -20.72 -24.79
C PRO A 248 2.48 -19.34 -24.88
N ASP A 249 3.01 -18.37 -24.15
CA ASP A 249 2.54 -16.99 -24.23
C ASP A 249 2.73 -16.45 -25.65
N SER A 250 1.75 -15.70 -26.17
CA SER A 250 1.93 -14.98 -27.43
C SER A 250 3.06 -13.96 -27.32
N LEU A 251 3.74 -13.66 -28.44
CA LEU A 251 4.80 -12.64 -28.48
C LEU A 251 4.32 -11.30 -27.89
N MET A 252 3.08 -10.90 -28.19
CA MET A 252 2.47 -9.68 -27.67
C MET A 252 2.35 -9.71 -26.13
N GLN A 253 2.03 -10.87 -25.56
CA GLN A 253 1.96 -11.04 -24.10
C GLN A 253 3.37 -11.06 -23.48
N ILE A 254 4.35 -11.67 -24.13
CA ILE A 254 5.76 -11.63 -23.70
C ILE A 254 6.27 -10.18 -23.69
N CYS A 255 6.00 -9.40 -24.74
CA CYS A 255 6.35 -7.98 -24.81
C CYS A 255 5.69 -7.18 -23.68
N ARG A 256 4.42 -7.45 -23.37
CA ARG A 256 3.72 -6.80 -22.27
C ARG A 256 4.33 -7.14 -20.91
N LYS A 257 4.63 -8.42 -20.65
CA LYS A 257 5.29 -8.86 -19.41
C LYS A 257 6.66 -8.19 -19.23
N THR A 258 7.48 -8.22 -20.27
CA THR A 258 8.83 -7.64 -20.24
C THR A 258 8.80 -6.13 -20.01
N LEU A 259 7.97 -5.38 -20.75
CA LEU A 259 7.85 -3.93 -20.59
C LEU A 259 7.34 -3.52 -19.20
N ARG A 260 6.42 -4.29 -18.62
CA ARG A 260 5.91 -4.05 -17.25
C ARG A 260 6.88 -4.49 -16.15
N GLN A 261 7.88 -5.31 -16.45
CA GLN A 261 8.86 -5.80 -15.48
C GLN A 261 10.17 -5.00 -15.47
N ILE A 262 10.32 -3.98 -16.32
CA ILE A 262 11.53 -3.15 -16.38
C ILE A 262 11.79 -2.52 -15.00
N PRO A 263 12.93 -2.84 -14.35
CA PRO A 263 13.24 -2.30 -13.02
C PRO A 263 13.45 -0.79 -13.08
N GLY A 264 12.96 -0.08 -12.05
CA GLY A 264 13.03 1.39 -11.97
C GLY A 264 11.90 2.12 -12.72
N ASN A 265 11.15 1.44 -13.58
CA ASN A 265 9.88 1.96 -14.07
C ASN A 265 8.85 1.82 -12.95
N LYS A 266 8.48 2.96 -12.33
CA LYS A 266 7.17 3.08 -11.69
C LYS A 266 6.17 2.79 -12.80
N CYS A 267 5.68 1.55 -12.92
CA CYS A 267 4.73 1.10 -13.93
C CYS A 267 3.35 1.73 -13.70
N SER A 268 3.33 3.05 -13.59
CA SER A 268 2.14 3.85 -13.52
C SER A 268 1.51 3.88 -14.91
N PRO A 269 0.18 3.83 -15.02
CA PRO A 269 -0.53 4.02 -16.27
C PRO A 269 -0.09 5.29 -17.03
N LYS A 270 0.32 6.33 -16.29
CA LYS A 270 0.84 7.61 -16.79
C LYS A 270 2.13 7.48 -17.62
N LEU A 271 2.93 6.44 -17.39
CA LEU A 271 4.15 6.21 -18.17
C LEU A 271 3.82 5.75 -19.60
N PHE A 272 2.88 4.82 -19.75
CA PHE A 272 2.50 4.30 -21.07
C PHE A 272 1.84 5.38 -21.94
N GLU A 273 1.22 6.39 -21.32
CA GLU A 273 0.69 7.55 -22.03
C GLU A 273 1.78 8.36 -22.75
N ARG A 274 3.01 8.39 -22.21
CA ARG A 274 4.15 9.11 -22.79
C ARG A 274 4.84 8.38 -23.94
N LEU A 275 4.57 7.08 -24.13
CA LEU A 275 5.17 6.31 -25.22
C LEU A 275 4.58 6.74 -26.58
N GLU A 276 5.42 6.85 -27.61
CA GLU A 276 5.01 7.14 -29.00
C GLU A 276 4.52 5.88 -29.71
N ILE A 277 3.48 5.24 -29.16
CA ILE A 277 2.86 4.02 -29.69
C ILE A 277 1.36 4.25 -29.93
N SER A 278 0.74 3.35 -30.70
CA SER A 278 -0.70 3.43 -30.96
C SER A 278 -1.52 3.37 -29.67
N ARG A 279 -2.67 4.06 -29.64
CA ARG A 279 -3.59 4.07 -28.49
C ARG A 279 -3.98 2.65 -28.05
N PHE A 280 -4.18 1.76 -29.01
CA PHE A 280 -4.45 0.34 -28.75
C PHE A 280 -3.34 -0.32 -27.92
N LEU A 281 -2.07 -0.10 -28.28
CA LEU A 281 -0.95 -0.65 -27.53
C LEU A 281 -0.79 -0.01 -26.15
N LYS A 282 -1.09 1.29 -26.01
CA LYS A 282 -1.13 1.96 -24.70
C LYS A 282 -2.18 1.31 -23.80
N ASP A 283 -3.40 1.12 -24.31
CA ASP A 283 -4.49 0.51 -23.55
C ASP A 283 -4.21 -0.96 -23.21
N PHE A 284 -3.52 -1.68 -24.11
CA PHE A 284 -3.06 -3.05 -23.85
C PHE A 284 -1.99 -3.14 -22.77
N LEU A 285 -1.00 -2.23 -22.76
CA LEU A 285 0.05 -2.17 -21.73
C LEU A 285 -0.49 -1.72 -20.37
N SER A 286 -1.47 -0.82 -20.37
CA SER A 286 -2.16 -0.31 -19.19
C SER A 286 -3.26 -1.24 -18.65
N LEU A 287 -3.32 -2.50 -19.11
CA LEU A 287 -4.31 -3.50 -18.69
C LEU A 287 -5.78 -3.12 -18.95
N LYS A 288 -6.06 -2.06 -19.72
CA LYS A 288 -7.43 -1.67 -20.13
C LYS A 288 -7.99 -2.65 -21.16
N ILE A 289 -7.10 -3.21 -21.99
CA ILE A 289 -7.42 -4.29 -22.91
C ILE A 289 -6.69 -5.54 -22.42
N LEU A 290 -7.47 -6.51 -21.93
CA LEU A 290 -6.92 -7.75 -21.39
C LEU A 290 -6.67 -8.77 -22.50
N TRP A 291 -7.64 -8.96 -23.40
CA TRP A 291 -7.58 -9.95 -24.48
C TRP A 291 -8.32 -9.43 -25.72
N ARG A 292 -7.75 -9.60 -26.91
CA ARG A 292 -8.45 -9.30 -28.18
C ARG A 292 -9.71 -10.17 -28.26
N ASN A 293 -10.87 -9.55 -28.40
CA ASN A 293 -12.14 -10.17 -28.83
C ASN A 293 -12.49 -11.51 -28.16
N ASN A 294 -12.66 -11.54 -26.84
CA ASN A 294 -13.34 -12.64 -26.18
C ASN A 294 -14.64 -12.16 -25.54
N LYS A 295 -15.60 -11.75 -26.38
CA LYS A 295 -17.01 -11.61 -25.97
C LYS A 295 -17.62 -12.93 -25.43
N HIS A 296 -16.89 -14.04 -25.51
CA HIS A 296 -17.27 -15.36 -25.02
C HIS A 296 -16.65 -15.75 -23.67
N ILE A 297 -15.84 -14.88 -23.03
CA ILE A 297 -15.23 -15.14 -21.71
C ILE A 297 -15.83 -14.26 -20.59
N MET A 298 -16.54 -13.18 -20.95
CA MET A 298 -17.41 -12.43 -20.02
C MET A 298 -18.70 -13.20 -19.77
#